data_AF-A0A3P6FS19-F1
#
_entry.id   AF-A0A3P6FS19-F1
#
_cell.length_a   1.000
_cell.length_b   1.000
_cell.length_c   1.000
_cell.angle_alpha   90.00
_cell.angle_beta   90.00
_cell.angle_gamma   90.00
#
_symmetry.space_group_name_H-M   'P 1'
#
loop_
_entity.id
_entity.type
_entity.pdbx_description
1 polymer ?
#
loop_
_entity_poly.entity_id
_entity_poly.type
_entity_poly.pdbx_seq_one_letter_code
_entity_poly.pdbx_strand_id
1 'polypeptide(L)'
;MMNQDTRRLQKVSDDVRDEYLMFCPKEPRLAFPEEENNKSLKKILKLEDPAKYSIIGLKPRRIDLDMNHHVNNVTYIGWLLEVSVIISNNHMTFIPREIVDKHVFQVITMDYRQECQQDDVVDSITTSKNGSATSGTQSHNDSQFLHLLRLSGDGQEINRGTTLRRKKPSR
;
A
#
# COMPACT_ATOMS: atom_id res chain seq x y z
N MET A 1 -17.03 11.07 -5.40
CA MET A 1 -16.43 11.75 -4.23
C MET A 1 -16.99 11.14 -2.95
N MET A 2 -16.26 11.21 -1.84
CA MET A 2 -16.76 10.77 -0.54
C MET A 2 -17.63 11.88 0.08
N ASN A 3 -18.85 11.57 0.46
CA ASN A 3 -19.70 12.49 1.22
C ASN A 3 -19.24 12.52 2.69
N GLN A 4 -19.04 13.71 3.26
CA GLN A 4 -18.46 13.87 4.60
C GLN A 4 -19.40 13.36 5.72
N ASP A 5 -20.70 13.65 5.62
CA ASP A 5 -21.67 13.29 6.67
C ASP A 5 -22.03 11.80 6.65
N THR A 6 -22.29 11.27 5.45
CA THR A 6 -22.79 9.89 5.27
C THR A 6 -21.68 8.87 5.10
N ARG A 7 -20.44 9.31 4.83
CA ARG A 7 -19.28 8.46 4.54
C ARG A 7 -19.53 7.46 3.40
N ARG A 8 -20.33 7.89 2.41
CA ARG A 8 -20.67 7.11 1.21
C ARG A 8 -20.13 7.78 -0.05
N LEU A 9 -19.78 6.95 -1.04
CA LEU A 9 -19.40 7.44 -2.36
C LEU A 9 -20.63 8.00 -3.09
N GLN A 10 -20.49 9.24 -3.56
CA GLN A 10 -21.49 9.96 -4.34
C GLN A 10 -20.91 10.36 -5.70
N LYS A 11 -21.77 10.51 -6.70
CA LYS A 11 -21.39 11.04 -8.02
C LYS A 11 -20.82 12.45 -7.88
N VAL A 12 -19.87 12.81 -8.75
CA VAL A 12 -19.37 14.19 -8.84
C VAL A 12 -20.51 15.06 -9.37
N SER A 13 -20.81 16.18 -8.70
CA SER A 13 -21.82 17.14 -9.16
C SER A 13 -21.33 17.88 -10.40
N ASP A 14 -22.27 18.45 -11.15
CA ASP A 14 -21.93 19.26 -12.33
C ASP A 14 -21.07 20.47 -11.96
N ASP A 15 -21.38 21.18 -10.87
CA ASP A 15 -20.60 22.35 -10.42
C ASP A 15 -19.12 22.02 -10.18
N VAL A 16 -18.83 20.93 -9.44
CA VAL A 16 -17.46 20.51 -9.15
C VAL A 16 -16.76 20.01 -10.40
N ARG A 17 -17.49 19.33 -11.28
CA ARG A 17 -16.96 18.86 -12.56
C ARG A 17 -16.57 20.06 -13.42
N ASP A 18 -17.42 21.06 -13.54
CA ASP A 18 -17.20 22.22 -14.40
C ASP A 18 -16.08 23.12 -13.85
N GLU A 19 -15.95 23.21 -12.52
CA GLU A 19 -14.81 23.87 -11.86
C GLU A 19 -13.47 23.16 -12.15
N TYR A 20 -13.44 21.83 -12.09
CA TYR A 20 -12.18 21.08 -12.14
C TYR A 20 -11.76 20.69 -13.56
N LEU A 21 -12.72 20.36 -14.44
CA LEU A 21 -12.41 19.87 -15.79
C LEU A 21 -11.70 20.91 -16.66
N MET A 22 -11.85 22.21 -16.38
CA MET A 22 -11.11 23.25 -17.11
C MET A 22 -9.58 23.11 -16.97
N PHE A 23 -9.11 22.49 -15.88
CA PHE A 23 -7.69 22.22 -15.64
C PHE A 23 -7.23 20.85 -16.18
N CYS A 24 -8.16 19.97 -16.53
CA CYS A 24 -7.85 18.65 -17.04
C CYS A 24 -7.48 18.72 -18.54
N PRO A 25 -6.33 18.16 -18.95
CA PRO A 25 -6.02 18.07 -20.37
C PRO A 25 -7.03 17.15 -21.07
N LYS A 26 -7.43 17.53 -22.29
CA LYS A 26 -8.37 16.73 -23.10
C LYS A 26 -7.83 15.33 -23.42
N GLU A 27 -6.52 15.24 -23.66
CA GLU A 27 -5.78 14.00 -23.83
C GLU A 27 -5.01 13.68 -22.55
N PRO A 28 -5.17 12.48 -21.96
CA PRO A 28 -4.45 12.08 -20.76
C PRO A 28 -2.93 12.14 -20.96
N ARG A 29 -2.22 12.84 -20.07
CA ARG A 29 -0.76 12.83 -20.01
C ARG A 29 -0.32 11.86 -18.92
N LEU A 30 -0.16 10.59 -19.29
CA LEU A 30 0.24 9.56 -18.33
C LEU A 30 1.75 9.65 -18.07
N ALA A 31 2.14 9.63 -16.79
CA ALA A 31 3.55 9.55 -16.40
C ALA A 31 4.16 8.16 -16.66
N PHE A 32 3.32 7.13 -16.76
CA PHE A 32 3.69 5.76 -17.05
C PHE A 32 3.01 5.30 -18.34
N PRO A 33 3.64 4.46 -19.17
CA PRO A 33 2.99 3.83 -20.31
C PRO A 33 1.71 3.09 -19.89
N GLU A 34 0.72 3.04 -20.78
CA GLU A 34 -0.57 2.39 -20.48
C GLU A 34 -0.39 0.92 -20.09
N GLU A 35 0.58 0.21 -20.68
CA GLU A 35 0.84 -1.19 -20.35
C GLU A 35 1.33 -1.37 -18.91
N GLU A 36 2.11 -0.42 -18.38
CA GLU A 36 2.55 -0.42 -16.98
C GLU A 36 1.43 -0.01 -16.04
N ASN A 37 0.65 1.00 -16.41
CA ASN A 37 -0.52 1.42 -15.64
C ASN A 37 -1.57 0.30 -15.52
N ASN A 38 -1.77 -0.45 -16.61
CA ASN A 38 -2.65 -1.62 -16.64
C ASN A 38 -2.17 -2.76 -15.73
N LYS A 39 -0.87 -2.88 -15.45
CA LYS A 39 -0.37 -3.85 -14.46
C LYS A 39 -0.78 -3.45 -13.04
N SER A 40 -0.76 -2.17 -12.69
CA SER A 40 -1.25 -1.67 -11.40
C SER A 40 -2.77 -1.72 -11.25
N LEU A 41 -3.54 -1.78 -12.34
CA LEU A 41 -4.99 -1.97 -12.31
C LEU A 41 -5.42 -3.42 -12.02
N LYS A 42 -4.48 -4.38 -12.04
CA LYS A 42 -4.80 -5.78 -11.69
C LYS A 42 -5.17 -5.86 -10.22
N LYS A 43 -6.32 -6.48 -9.94
CA LYS A 43 -6.83 -6.69 -8.58
C LYS A 43 -5.76 -7.35 -7.70
N ILE A 44 -5.38 -6.67 -6.62
CA ILE A 44 -4.47 -7.23 -5.62
C ILE A 44 -5.22 -8.33 -4.86
N LEU A 45 -4.63 -9.54 -4.83
CA LEU A 45 -5.19 -10.66 -4.08
C LEU A 45 -5.20 -10.33 -2.58
N LYS A 46 -6.25 -10.73 -1.88
CA LYS A 46 -6.30 -10.60 -0.42
C LYS A 46 -5.35 -11.62 0.18
N LEU A 47 -4.55 -11.17 1.14
CA LEU A 47 -3.68 -12.04 1.93
C LEU A 47 -4.53 -12.80 2.95
N GLU A 48 -4.34 -14.11 3.03
CA GLU A 48 -4.90 -14.96 4.09
C GLU A 48 -3.79 -15.35 5.08
N ASP A 49 -4.16 -15.57 6.34
CA ASP A 49 -3.24 -16.07 7.35
C ASP A 49 -2.84 -17.53 7.06
N PRO A 50 -1.59 -17.95 7.34
CA PRO A 50 -0.56 -17.23 8.06
C PRO A 50 0.35 -16.40 7.15
N ALA A 51 0.74 -15.22 7.63
CA ALA A 51 1.71 -14.39 6.97
C ALA A 51 3.15 -14.63 7.43
N LYS A 52 4.09 -14.33 6.54
CA LYS A 52 5.53 -14.52 6.80
C LYS A 52 6.12 -13.45 7.71
N TYR A 53 5.63 -12.22 7.59
CA TYR A 53 6.10 -11.06 8.34
C TYR A 53 4.90 -10.29 8.87
N SER A 54 5.00 -9.77 10.09
CA SER A 54 3.94 -8.96 10.68
C SER A 54 4.48 -7.96 11.68
N ILE A 55 3.79 -6.82 11.80
CA ILE A 55 3.91 -5.85 12.87
C ILE A 55 2.50 -5.64 13.42
N ILE A 56 2.35 -5.82 14.72
CA ILE A 56 1.05 -5.79 15.41
C ILE A 56 1.01 -4.57 16.32
N GLY A 57 -0.16 -3.95 16.45
CA GLY A 57 -0.33 -2.89 17.44
C GLY A 57 0.18 -1.51 17.04
N LEU A 58 0.29 -1.22 15.74
CA LEU A 58 0.65 0.12 15.24
C LEU A 58 -0.46 1.10 15.61
N LYS A 59 -0.06 2.31 16.00
CA LYS A 59 -0.99 3.38 16.36
C LYS A 59 -0.62 4.68 15.63
N PRO A 60 -1.59 5.41 15.08
CA PRO A 60 -1.33 6.75 14.55
C PRO A 60 -0.82 7.68 15.64
N ARG A 61 0.17 8.51 15.29
CA ARG A 61 0.61 9.63 16.12
C ARG A 61 -0.11 10.89 15.67
N ARG A 62 -0.04 11.93 16.50
CA ARG A 62 -0.64 13.24 16.18
C ARG A 62 -0.15 13.84 14.86
N ILE A 63 1.11 13.59 14.49
CA ILE A 63 1.70 14.08 13.23
C ILE A 63 1.24 13.28 12.00
N ASP A 64 0.64 12.11 12.22
CA ASP A 64 0.19 11.22 11.16
C ASP A 64 -1.23 11.56 10.69
N LEU A 65 -1.89 12.55 11.31
CA LEU A 65 -3.24 13.02 10.98
C LEU A 65 -3.21 14.19 9.98
N ASP A 66 -4.17 14.23 9.07
CA ASP A 66 -4.38 15.32 8.13
C ASP A 66 -5.32 16.42 8.70
N MET A 67 -5.60 17.44 7.89
CA MET A 67 -6.49 18.56 8.27
C MET A 67 -7.94 18.14 8.53
N ASN A 68 -8.35 16.96 8.07
CA ASN A 68 -9.68 16.39 8.29
C ASN A 68 -9.72 15.45 9.50
N HIS A 69 -8.64 15.37 10.28
CA HIS A 69 -8.46 14.45 11.41
C HIS A 69 -8.45 12.97 11.03
N HIS A 70 -8.21 12.65 9.76
CA HIS A 70 -7.99 11.28 9.32
C HIS A 70 -6.50 10.96 9.26
N VAL A 71 -6.15 9.68 9.39
CA VAL A 71 -4.78 9.25 9.16
C VAL A 71 -4.39 9.52 7.71
N ASN A 72 -3.27 10.23 7.52
CA ASN A 72 -2.75 10.60 6.22
C ASN A 72 -2.40 9.35 5.40
N ASN A 73 -2.72 9.37 4.11
CA ASN A 73 -2.44 8.26 3.20
C ASN A 73 -0.94 7.83 3.20
N VAL A 74 -0.03 8.78 3.41
CA VAL A 74 1.42 8.52 3.50
C VAL A 74 1.78 7.66 4.71
N THR A 75 1.04 7.77 5.81
CA THR A 75 1.27 6.98 7.04
C THR A 75 1.08 5.49 6.76
N TYR A 76 0.07 5.12 5.97
CA TYR A 76 -0.13 3.71 5.60
C TYR A 76 1.01 3.16 4.74
N ILE A 77 1.59 3.98 3.85
CA ILE A 77 2.79 3.61 3.09
C ILE A 77 3.94 3.35 4.07
N GLY A 78 4.10 4.22 5.07
CA GLY A 78 5.03 4.04 6.18
C GLY A 78 4.86 2.69 6.85
N TRP A 79 3.70 2.38 7.42
CA TRP A 79 3.43 1.10 8.09
C TRP A 79 3.61 -0.13 7.21
N LEU A 80 3.32 -0.02 5.91
CA LEU A 80 3.53 -1.08 4.94
C LEU A 80 5.04 -1.33 4.69
N LEU A 81 5.83 -0.26 4.60
CA LEU A 81 7.27 -0.32 4.35
C LEU A 81 8.10 -0.50 5.63
N GLU A 82 7.60 -0.13 6.81
CA GLU A 82 8.27 -0.26 8.11
C GLU A 82 8.43 -1.73 8.53
N VAL A 83 7.66 -2.65 7.93
CA VAL A 83 7.92 -4.10 8.00
C VAL A 83 9.35 -4.44 7.51
N SER A 84 9.99 -3.54 6.75
CA SER A 84 11.39 -3.65 6.33
C SER A 84 12.43 -3.03 7.28
N VAL A 85 12.04 -2.16 8.24
CA VAL A 85 13.00 -1.33 8.98
C VAL A 85 12.48 -0.99 10.39
N ILE A 86 12.41 -1.95 11.31
CA ILE A 86 12.43 -1.64 12.75
C ILE A 86 13.39 -2.59 13.45
N ILE A 87 14.45 -2.02 14.04
CA ILE A 87 15.33 -2.69 15.00
C ILE A 87 14.84 -2.30 16.40
N SER A 88 14.29 -3.26 17.13
CA SER A 88 14.74 -3.65 18.48
C SER A 88 13.62 -4.31 19.30
N ASN A 89 14.04 -5.39 19.95
CA ASN A 89 13.50 -6.02 21.17
C ASN A 89 12.08 -6.59 21.15
N ASN A 90 12.09 -7.92 20.97
CA ASN A 90 11.13 -8.94 21.36
C ASN A 90 9.94 -9.22 20.42
N HIS A 91 10.21 -10.24 19.59
CA HIS A 91 9.31 -11.09 18.82
C HIS A 91 8.44 -10.40 17.76
N MET A 92 9.10 -10.07 16.65
CA MET A 92 8.47 -9.53 15.47
C MET A 92 9.25 -10.02 14.24
N THR A 93 8.56 -10.61 13.26
CA THR A 93 9.19 -11.19 12.06
C THR A 93 9.24 -10.12 10.98
N PHE A 94 10.42 -9.55 10.73
CA PHE A 94 10.64 -8.46 9.77
C PHE A 94 11.11 -8.97 8.41
N ILE A 95 10.93 -8.17 7.36
CA ILE A 95 11.63 -8.41 6.09
C ILE A 95 13.15 -8.36 6.40
N PRO A 96 13.92 -9.42 6.13
CA PRO A 96 15.33 -9.47 6.49
C PRO A 96 16.11 -8.29 5.92
N ARG A 97 16.99 -7.69 6.74
CA ARG A 97 17.87 -6.57 6.36
C ARG A 97 18.62 -6.83 5.05
N GLU A 98 18.97 -8.10 4.81
CA GLU A 98 19.59 -8.53 3.56
C GLU A 98 18.79 -8.19 2.31
N ILE A 99 17.46 -8.26 2.36
CA ILE A 99 16.59 -7.92 1.22
C ILE A 99 16.64 -6.41 0.98
N VAL A 100 16.58 -5.60 2.05
CA VAL A 100 16.64 -4.14 1.99
C VAL A 100 18.00 -3.67 1.46
N ASP A 101 19.08 -4.28 1.93
CA ASP A 101 20.44 -3.88 1.55
C ASP A 101 20.79 -4.34 0.13
N LYS A 102 20.31 -5.52 -0.29
CA LYS A 102 20.63 -6.11 -1.60
C LYS A 102 19.65 -5.73 -2.70
N HIS A 103 18.47 -5.17 -2.40
CA HIS A 103 17.47 -4.80 -3.42
C HIS A 103 17.12 -3.31 -3.37
N VAL A 104 16.65 -2.79 -4.49
CA VAL A 104 16.08 -1.44 -4.61
C VAL A 104 14.57 -1.55 -4.81
N PHE A 105 13.85 -0.62 -4.20
CA PHE A 105 12.41 -0.48 -4.39
C PHE A 105 12.12 0.06 -5.79
N GLN A 106 11.21 -0.58 -6.52
CA GLN A 106 10.92 -0.22 -7.91
C GLN A 106 9.48 0.21 -8.12
N VAL A 107 8.53 -0.58 -7.61
CA VAL A 107 7.09 -0.32 -7.81
C VAL A 107 6.35 -0.58 -6.51
N ILE A 108 5.34 0.26 -6.26
CA ILE A 108 4.28 0.02 -5.27
C ILE A 108 2.92 0.28 -5.90
N THR A 109 1.98 -0.57 -5.54
CA THR A 109 0.57 -0.44 -5.92
C THR A 109 -0.27 -0.67 -4.67
N MET A 110 -1.27 0.16 -4.42
CA MET A 110 -2.08 0.12 -3.20
C MET A 110 -3.56 0.27 -3.51
N ASP A 111 -4.38 -0.57 -2.87
CA ASP A 111 -5.83 -0.50 -2.86
C ASP A 111 -6.29 -0.07 -1.46
N TYR A 112 -6.84 1.14 -1.34
CA TYR A 112 -7.44 1.63 -0.10
C TYR A 112 -8.89 1.14 0.02
N ARG A 113 -9.30 0.71 1.22
CA ARG A 113 -10.62 0.14 1.49
C ARG A 113 -11.36 0.90 2.57
N GLN A 114 -10.65 1.30 3.62
CA GLN A 114 -11.22 1.98 4.77
C GLN A 114 -10.22 3.00 5.32
N GLU A 115 -10.74 4.06 5.93
CA GLU A 115 -9.96 5.04 6.65
C GLU A 115 -9.73 4.63 8.10
N CYS A 116 -8.64 5.12 8.68
CA CYS A 116 -8.24 4.86 10.06
C CYS A 116 -8.37 6.16 10.85
N GLN A 117 -8.86 6.04 12.07
CA GLN A 117 -9.02 7.12 13.04
C GLN A 117 -7.84 7.15 14.01
N GLN A 118 -7.73 8.22 14.80
CA GLN A 118 -6.60 8.44 15.71
C GLN A 118 -6.40 7.32 16.75
N ASP A 119 -7.48 6.76 17.27
CA ASP A 119 -7.43 5.78 18.37
C ASP A 119 -7.41 4.32 17.89
N ASP A 120 -7.47 4.11 16.58
CA ASP A 120 -7.42 2.79 15.98
C ASP A 120 -6.06 2.14 16.18
N VAL A 121 -6.08 0.81 16.23
CA VAL A 121 -4.88 -0.03 16.31
C VAL A 121 -4.80 -0.87 15.04
N VAL A 122 -3.63 -0.87 14.42
CA VAL A 122 -3.41 -1.42 13.09
C VAL A 122 -2.37 -2.54 13.12
N ASP A 123 -2.67 -3.61 12.40
CA ASP A 123 -1.74 -4.69 12.11
C ASP A 123 -1.26 -4.56 10.67
N SER A 124 0.06 -4.63 10.48
CA SER A 124 0.71 -4.70 9.19
C SER A 124 1.22 -6.10 8.93
N ILE A 125 0.85 -6.68 7.79
CA ILE A 125 1.12 -8.08 7.50
C ILE A 125 1.66 -8.20 6.07
N THR A 126 2.72 -8.99 5.89
CA THR A 126 3.42 -9.12 4.60
C THR A 126 3.82 -10.56 4.29
N THR A 127 3.68 -10.96 3.03
CA THR A 127 4.25 -12.22 2.52
C THR A 127 5.03 -12.02 1.22
N SER A 128 5.97 -12.91 0.95
CA SER A 128 6.68 -12.97 -0.32
C SER A 128 5.85 -13.75 -1.33
N LYS A 129 5.67 -13.23 -2.55
CA LYS A 129 4.99 -13.95 -3.65
C LYS A 129 5.87 -14.98 -4.37
N ASN A 130 6.99 -15.40 -3.77
CA ASN A 130 7.94 -16.29 -4.43
C ASN A 130 7.30 -17.67 -4.62
N GLY A 131 6.74 -17.94 -5.81
CA GLY A 131 6.27 -19.27 -6.19
C GLY A 131 4.84 -19.38 -6.73
N SER A 132 4.43 -18.57 -7.70
CA SER A 132 3.38 -19.00 -8.64
C SER A 132 3.75 -18.59 -10.05
N ALA A 133 4.25 -19.57 -10.82
CA ALA A 133 4.55 -19.44 -12.23
C ALA A 133 3.26 -19.16 -13.00
N THR A 134 2.94 -17.88 -13.23
CA THR A 134 2.01 -17.48 -14.28
C THR A 134 2.55 -16.25 -15.01
N SER A 135 3.20 -16.55 -16.14
CA SER A 135 3.20 -15.80 -17.40
C SER A 135 3.55 -14.30 -17.35
N GLY A 136 4.83 -14.04 -17.60
CA GLY A 136 5.33 -12.74 -18.07
C GLY A 136 6.67 -12.37 -17.42
N THR A 137 7.77 -12.69 -18.11
CA THR A 137 9.13 -12.12 -17.94
C THR A 137 9.49 -11.65 -16.52
N GLN A 138 9.34 -12.50 -15.50
CA GLN A 138 9.97 -12.23 -14.21
C GLN A 138 11.46 -12.51 -14.37
N SER A 139 12.29 -11.46 -14.25
CA SER A 139 13.72 -11.68 -14.14
C SER A 139 13.95 -12.47 -12.86
N HIS A 140 14.87 -13.44 -12.89
CA HIS A 140 15.21 -14.31 -11.76
C HIS A 140 15.68 -13.56 -10.49
N ASN A 141 15.74 -12.23 -10.52
CA ASN A 141 16.32 -11.35 -9.50
C ASN A 141 15.30 -10.39 -8.85
N ASP A 142 14.02 -10.47 -9.20
CA ASP A 142 13.00 -9.58 -8.65
C ASP A 142 12.21 -10.25 -7.53
N SER A 143 12.11 -9.57 -6.39
CA SER A 143 11.33 -10.02 -5.23
C SER A 143 10.04 -9.23 -5.15
N GLN A 144 8.91 -9.93 -5.18
CA GLN A 144 7.58 -9.33 -5.04
C GLN A 144 6.96 -9.66 -3.68
N PHE A 145 6.35 -8.65 -3.06
CA PHE A 145 5.67 -8.79 -1.78
C PHE A 145 4.20 -8.40 -1.90
N LEU A 146 3.37 -9.05 -1.09
CA LEU A 146 1.98 -8.73 -0.87
C LEU A 146 1.82 -8.24 0.58
N HIS A 147 1.09 -7.15 0.75
CA HIS A 147 0.90 -6.45 2.01
C HIS A 147 -0.57 -6.29 2.32
N LEU A 148 -0.92 -6.33 3.60
CA LEU A 148 -2.24 -6.09 4.14
C LEU A 148 -2.10 -5.24 5.41
N LEU A 149 -2.83 -4.13 5.49
CA LEU A 149 -3.10 -3.45 6.74
C LEU A 149 -4.53 -3.75 7.18
N ARG A 150 -4.72 -4.12 8.44
CA ARG A 150 -6.04 -4.39 9.02
C ARG A 150 -6.17 -3.80 10.42
N LEU A 151 -7.38 -3.54 10.87
CA LEU A 151 -7.65 -3.19 12.26
C LEU A 151 -7.34 -4.40 13.15
N SER A 152 -6.61 -4.21 14.25
CA SER A 152 -6.21 -5.30 15.14
C SER A 152 -7.39 -5.92 15.90
N GLY A 153 -8.48 -5.16 16.10
CA GLY A 153 -9.63 -5.59 16.90
C GLY A 153 -10.51 -6.62 16.19
N ASP A 154 -10.89 -6.35 14.94
CA ASP A 154 -11.86 -7.15 14.18
C ASP A 154 -11.32 -7.66 12.83
N GLY A 155 -10.07 -7.31 12.49
CA GLY A 155 -9.43 -7.72 11.26
C GLY A 155 -9.98 -7.06 10.00
N GLN A 156 -10.79 -5.98 10.13
CA GLN A 156 -11.29 -5.24 8.97
C GLN A 156 -10.14 -4.70 8.12
N GLU A 157 -10.25 -4.88 6.80
CA GLU A 157 -9.21 -4.50 5.85
C GLU A 157 -9.18 -2.98 5.66
N ILE A 158 -8.04 -2.37 5.96
CA ILE A 158 -7.80 -0.94 5.78
C ILE A 158 -7.28 -0.70 4.37
N ASN A 159 -6.21 -1.41 4.00
CA ASN A 159 -5.68 -1.40 2.64
C ASN A 159 -4.90 -2.68 2.35
N ARG A 160 -4.59 -2.86 1.08
CA ARG A 160 -3.66 -3.89 0.62
C ARG A 160 -2.72 -3.31 -0.41
N GLY A 161 -1.54 -3.89 -0.54
CA GLY A 161 -0.55 -3.39 -1.48
C GLY A 161 0.36 -4.48 -2.02
N THR A 162 1.02 -4.18 -3.13
CA THR A 162 2.12 -5.00 -3.63
C THR A 162 3.35 -4.15 -3.83
N THR A 163 4.52 -4.69 -3.51
CA THR A 163 5.80 -4.03 -3.81
C THR A 163 6.67 -4.94 -4.67
N LEU A 164 7.36 -4.33 -5.64
CA LEU A 164 8.39 -4.98 -6.46
C LEU A 164 9.75 -4.41 -6.08
N ARG A 165 10.69 -5.31 -5.83
CA ARG A 165 12.08 -4.96 -5.49
C ARG A 165 13.02 -5.70 -6.42
N ARG A 166 13.96 -4.96 -7.01
CA ARG A 166 14.98 -5.50 -7.91
C ARG A 166 16.31 -5.62 -7.20
N LYS A 167 17.03 -6.72 -7.39
CA LYS A 167 18.39 -6.87 -6.83
C LYS A 167 19.33 -5.78 -7.38
N LYS A 168 20.14 -5.19 -6.50
CA LYS A 168 21.19 -4.24 -6.88
C LYS A 168 22.21 -4.97 -7.77
N PRO A 169 22.72 -4.33 -8.84
CA PRO A 169 23.83 -4.88 -9.57
C PRO A 169 25.02 -5.04 -8.63
N SER A 170 25.68 -6.20 -8.65
CA SER A 170 26.98 -6.37 -8.01
C SER A 170 27.96 -5.40 -8.66
N ARG A 171 28.61 -4.56 -7.86
CA ARG A 171 29.74 -3.73 -8.31
C ARG A 171 30.91 -4.61 -8.71
#